data_AF-A0A4R8JK33-F1
#
_entry.id   AF-A0A4R8JK33-F1
#
_cell.length_a   1.000
_cell.length_b   1.000
_cell.length_c   1.000
_cell.angle_alpha   90.00
_cell.angle_beta   90.00
_cell.angle_gamma   90.00
#
_symmetry.space_group_name_H-M   'P 1'
#
loop_
_entity.id
_entity.type
_entity.pdbx_description
1 polymer ?
#
loop_
_entity_poly.entity_id
_entity_poly.type
_entity_poly.pdbx_seq_one_letter_code
_entity_poly.pdbx_strand_id
1 'polypeptide(L)'
;MAKLLLHEVMSEYDSVCFILDARALKIELKHSLHEYLCTELAGCGAETILQTTPWESKDSFSLQFVDWMVGIVLAHHEHRNGHAYKSASPSIAQRWLFF
;
A
#
# COMPACT_ATOMS: atom_id res chain seq x y z
N MET A 1 -2.04 -4.14 -10.05
CA MET A 1 -1.12 -4.21 -8.90
C MET A 1 -1.86 -4.18 -7.58
N ALA A 2 -2.71 -3.18 -7.30
CA ALA A 2 -3.45 -3.06 -6.05
C ALA A 2 -4.21 -4.35 -5.67
N LYS A 3 -4.99 -4.94 -6.59
CA LYS A 3 -5.64 -6.24 -6.36
C LYS A 3 -4.67 -7.37 -5.98
N LEU A 4 -3.56 -7.52 -6.69
CA LEU A 4 -2.64 -8.65 -6.48
C LEU A 4 -1.91 -8.61 -5.13
N LEU A 5 -1.84 -7.43 -4.51
CA LEU A 5 -1.15 -7.25 -3.24
C LEU A 5 -2.12 -6.99 -2.09
N LEU A 6 -3.03 -6.03 -2.26
CA LEU A 6 -3.83 -5.48 -1.17
C LEU A 6 -5.05 -6.33 -0.87
N HIS A 7 -5.65 -6.98 -1.87
CA HIS A 7 -6.90 -7.71 -1.70
C HIS A 7 -6.79 -8.83 -0.65
N GLU A 8 -5.75 -9.66 -0.75
CA GLU A 8 -5.53 -10.78 0.17
C GLU A 8 -5.32 -10.26 1.59
N VAL A 9 -4.42 -9.29 1.76
CA VAL A 9 -4.13 -8.69 3.07
C VAL A 9 -5.36 -8.00 3.66
N MET A 10 -6.12 -7.26 2.86
CA MET A 10 -7.31 -6.53 3.33
C MET A 10 -8.44 -7.47 3.75
N SER A 11 -8.62 -8.59 3.03
CA SER A 11 -9.68 -9.57 3.31
C SER A 11 -9.52 -10.30 4.65
N GLU A 12 -8.34 -10.27 5.25
CA GLU A 12 -8.06 -10.86 6.56
C GLU A 12 -8.57 -10.01 7.75
N TYR A 13 -9.04 -8.79 7.49
CA TYR A 13 -9.47 -7.85 8.53
C TYR A 13 -10.93 -7.42 8.34
N ASP A 14 -11.65 -7.26 9.44
CA ASP A 14 -13.03 -6.78 9.44
C ASP A 14 -13.15 -5.32 8.98
N SER A 15 -12.12 -4.52 9.22
CA SER A 15 -12.07 -3.11 8.80
C SER A 15 -10.67 -2.68 8.44
N VAL A 16 -10.56 -1.91 7.36
CA VAL A 16 -9.30 -1.39 6.83
C VAL A 16 -9.40 0.11 6.66
N CYS A 17 -8.48 0.84 7.30
CA CYS A 17 -8.25 2.25 7.03
C CYS A 17 -7.16 2.38 5.96
N PHE A 18 -7.57 2.68 4.73
CA PHE A 18 -6.69 2.86 3.60
C PHE A 18 -6.30 4.33 3.45
N ILE A 19 -5.10 4.64 3.93
CA ILE A 19 -4.51 5.98 3.90
C ILE A 19 -3.75 6.15 2.59
N LEU A 20 -4.21 7.08 1.75
CA LEU A 20 -3.56 7.43 0.50
C LEU A 20 -2.76 8.72 0.67
N ASP A 21 -1.59 8.79 0.03
CA ASP A 21 -0.90 10.07 -0.12
C ASP A 21 -1.71 10.97 -1.04
N ALA A 22 -2.10 12.15 -0.55
CA ALA A 22 -2.87 13.13 -1.30
C ALA A 22 -2.18 13.56 -2.61
N ARG A 23 -0.84 13.53 -2.65
CA ARG A 23 -0.03 13.86 -3.85
C ARG A 23 -0.15 12.79 -4.94
N ALA A 24 -0.43 11.54 -4.56
CA ALA A 24 -0.58 10.42 -5.49
C ALA A 24 -1.97 10.38 -6.15
N LEU A 25 -2.92 11.17 -5.63
CA LEU A 25 -4.30 11.19 -6.07
C LEU A 25 -4.51 12.19 -7.21
N LYS A 26 -4.71 11.68 -8.42
CA LYS A 26 -5.38 12.47 -9.47
C LYS A 26 -6.85 12.59 -9.08
N ILE A 27 -7.37 13.82 -9.06
CA ILE A 27 -8.74 14.15 -8.60
C ILE A 27 -9.80 13.26 -9.28
N GLU A 28 -9.59 12.95 -10.56
CA GLU A 28 -10.50 12.12 -11.37
C GLU A 28 -10.51 10.63 -11.00
N LEU A 29 -9.48 10.13 -10.30
CA LEU A 29 -9.31 8.72 -9.96
C LEU A 29 -9.57 8.42 -8.47
N LYS A 30 -9.97 9.42 -7.69
CA LYS A 30 -10.14 9.28 -6.24
C LYS A 30 -11.22 8.27 -5.87
N HIS A 31 -12.35 8.32 -6.56
CA HIS A 31 -13.47 7.42 -6.33
C HIS A 31 -13.22 6.06 -7.00
N SER A 32 -12.55 6.04 -8.16
CA SER A 32 -12.36 4.80 -8.91
C SER A 32 -11.50 3.78 -8.19
N LEU A 33 -10.45 4.18 -7.46
CA LEU A 33 -9.62 3.22 -6.72
C LEU A 33 -10.34 2.63 -5.51
N HIS A 34 -11.07 3.47 -4.75
CA HIS A 34 -11.84 3.00 -3.60
C HIS A 34 -12.94 2.03 -4.03
N GLU A 35 -13.75 2.42 -5.01
CA GLU A 35 -14.83 1.59 -5.56
C GLU A 35 -14.29 0.28 -6.15
N TYR A 36 -13.15 0.34 -6.85
CA TYR A 36 -12.47 -0.83 -7.37
C TYR A 36 -12.10 -1.82 -6.25
N LEU A 37 -11.45 -1.35 -5.18
CA LEU A 37 -11.05 -2.21 -4.07
C LEU A 37 -12.26 -2.80 -3.33
N CYS A 38 -13.31 -2.01 -3.10
CA CYS A 38 -14.57 -2.51 -2.54
C CYS A 38 -15.20 -3.60 -3.41
N THR A 39 -15.21 -3.42 -4.73
CA THR A 39 -15.74 -4.41 -5.68
C THR A 39 -14.93 -5.70 -5.65
N GLU A 40 -13.59 -5.61 -5.59
CA GLU A 40 -12.73 -6.78 -5.51
C GLU A 40 -12.90 -7.54 -4.19
N LEU A 41 -12.99 -6.83 -3.05
CA LEU A 41 -13.26 -7.44 -1.74
C LEU A 41 -14.63 -8.12 -1.69
N ALA A 42 -15.67 -7.49 -2.23
CA ALA A 42 -16.97 -8.11 -2.35
C ALA A 42 -16.94 -9.35 -3.25
N GLY A 43 -16.14 -9.30 -4.33
CA GLY A 43 -15.96 -10.41 -5.27
C GLY A 43 -15.34 -11.67 -4.66
N CYS A 44 -14.59 -11.55 -3.57
CA CYS A 44 -14.05 -12.70 -2.83
C CYS A 44 -14.89 -13.12 -1.62
N GLY A 45 -16.01 -12.43 -1.36
CA GLY A 45 -16.87 -12.69 -0.22
C GLY A 45 -16.33 -12.12 1.10
N ALA A 46 -15.38 -11.17 1.08
CA ALA A 46 -14.94 -10.50 2.28
C ALA A 46 -16.00 -9.48 2.76
N GLU A 47 -16.27 -9.48 4.07
CA GLU A 47 -17.15 -8.50 4.73
C GLU A 47 -16.39 -7.25 5.21
N THR A 48 -15.14 -7.09 4.77
CA THR A 48 -14.24 -6.00 5.16
C THR A 48 -14.84 -4.62 4.86
N ILE A 49 -14.91 -3.78 5.88
CA ILE A 49 -15.30 -2.38 5.76
C ILE A 49 -14.06 -1.56 5.39
N LEU A 50 -13.99 -1.13 4.13
CA LEU A 50 -12.93 -0.26 3.62
C LEU A 50 -13.26 1.21 3.84
N GLN A 51 -12.39 1.93 4.55
CA GLN A 51 -12.44 3.38 4.67
C GLN A 51 -11.23 3.97 3.95
N THR A 52 -11.44 4.87 2.99
CA THR A 52 -10.32 5.52 2.28
C THR A 52 -10.23 6.98 2.64
N THR A 53 -9.06 7.41 3.11
CA THR A 53 -8.82 8.80 3.49
C THR A 53 -7.50 9.29 2.92
N PRO A 54 -7.49 10.35 2.10
CA PRO A 54 -6.25 10.97 1.67
C PRO A 54 -5.65 11.81 2.79
N TRP A 55 -4.34 11.70 2.98
CA TRP A 55 -3.57 12.50 3.92
C TRP A 55 -2.35 13.09 3.21
N GLU A 56 -1.97 14.30 3.59
CA GLU A 56 -0.67 14.85 3.20
C GLU A 56 0.41 14.15 4.03
N SER A 57 1.55 13.86 3.41
CA SER A 57 2.64 13.13 4.07
C SER A 57 3.16 13.91 5.28
N LYS A 58 3.19 15.25 5.23
CA LYS A 58 3.58 16.10 6.38
C LYS A 58 2.71 15.90 7.63
N ASP A 59 1.47 15.46 7.43
CA ASP A 59 0.46 15.31 8.47
C ASP A 59 0.26 13.83 8.90
N SER A 60 1.00 12.88 8.31
CA SER A 60 0.91 11.44 8.61
C SER A 60 2.27 10.78 8.75
N PHE A 61 2.65 10.45 9.98
CA PHE A 61 3.87 9.69 10.26
C PHE A 61 3.88 8.32 9.57
N SER A 62 2.71 7.69 9.41
CA SER A 62 2.59 6.43 8.68
C SER A 62 2.98 6.59 7.21
N LEU A 63 2.53 7.66 6.54
CA LEU A 63 2.93 7.94 5.16
C LEU A 63 4.42 8.27 5.06
N GLN A 64 4.96 9.08 5.97
CA GLN A 64 6.41 9.38 6.00
C GLN A 64 7.25 8.11 6.18
N PHE A 65 6.81 7.24 7.08
CA PHE A 65 7.47 5.96 7.33
C PHE A 65 7.43 5.06 6.10
N VAL A 66 6.28 4.95 5.43
CA VAL A 66 6.16 4.18 4.19
C VAL A 66 7.06 4.75 3.09
N ASP A 67 7.12 6.07 2.93
CA ASP A 67 8.02 6.73 1.96
C ASP A 67 9.50 6.37 2.23
N TRP A 68 9.92 6.33 3.51
CA TRP A 68 11.27 5.89 3.87
C TRP A 68 11.51 4.41 3.55
N MET A 69 10.56 3.55 3.88
CA MET A 69 10.66 2.11 3.59
C MET A 69 10.74 1.84 2.09
N VAL A 70 9.93 2.53 1.29
CA VAL A 70 9.99 2.48 -0.18
C VAL A 70 11.37 2.91 -0.66
N GLY A 71 11.90 4.03 -0.15
CA GLY A 71 13.25 4.49 -0.49
C GLY A 71 14.34 3.46 -0.19
N ILE A 72 14.27 2.79 0.96
CA ILE A 72 15.23 1.72 1.33
C ILE A 72 15.13 0.53 0.37
N VAL A 73 13.92 0.08 0.04
CA VAL A 73 13.69 -1.05 -0.86
C VAL A 73 14.12 -0.73 -2.29
N LEU A 74 13.79 0.46 -2.81
CA LEU A 74 14.20 0.91 -4.14
C LEU A 74 15.71 1.06 -4.24
N ALA A 75 16.37 1.67 -3.25
CA ALA A 75 17.83 1.81 -3.25
C ALA A 75 18.55 0.46 -3.33
N HIS A 76 17.99 -0.58 -2.70
CA HIS A 76 18.52 -1.94 -2.80
C HIS A 76 18.42 -2.51 -4.22
N HIS A 77 17.23 -2.42 -4.84
CA HIS A 77 16.95 -3.03 -6.15
C HIS A 77 17.48 -2.23 -7.33
N GLU A 78 17.36 -0.89 -7.32
CA GLU A 78 17.73 -0.03 -8.45
C GLU A 78 19.21 0.39 -8.42
N HIS A 79 19.75 0.65 -7.23
CA HIS A 79 21.08 1.24 -7.08
C HIS A 79 22.10 0.29 -6.45
N ARG A 80 21.71 -0.96 -6.17
CA ARG A 80 22.53 -1.97 -5.47
C ARG A 80 23.05 -1.49 -4.10
N ASN A 81 22.39 -0.50 -3.50
CA ASN A 81 22.72 0.01 -2.18
C ASN A 81 21.90 -0.72 -1.11
N GLY A 82 22.43 -1.87 -0.67
CA GLY A 82 21.73 -2.75 0.26
C GLY A 82 21.98 -2.51 1.74
N HIS A 83 22.73 -1.48 2.16
CA HIS A 83 23.14 -1.38 3.57
C HIS A 83 21.94 -1.18 4.52
N ALA A 84 21.08 -0.19 4.25
CA ALA A 84 19.87 0.03 5.03
C ALA A 84 18.88 -1.13 4.88
N TYR A 85 18.77 -1.69 3.67
CA TYR A 85 17.89 -2.82 3.40
C TYR A 85 18.28 -4.07 4.19
N LYS A 86 19.56 -4.39 4.35
CA LYS A 86 20.03 -5.53 5.16
C LYS A 86 19.56 -5.46 6.61
N SER A 87 19.49 -4.27 7.18
CA SER A 87 19.00 -4.08 8.56
C SER A 87 17.49 -4.22 8.66
N ALA A 88 16.75 -3.78 7.62
CA ALA A 88 15.29 -3.81 7.60
C ALA A 88 14.71 -5.12 7.06
N SER A 89 15.46 -5.87 6.26
CA SER A 89 14.99 -7.06 5.55
C SER A 89 14.38 -8.16 6.43
N PRO A 90 14.80 -8.38 7.69
CA PRO A 90 14.12 -9.38 8.54
C PRO A 90 12.63 -9.09 8.77
N SER A 91 12.22 -7.83 8.63
CA SER A 91 10.83 -7.38 8.82
C SER A 91 10.12 -7.02 7.52
N ILE A 92 10.77 -7.20 6.36
CA ILE A 92 10.18 -6.89 5.05
C ILE A 92 9.85 -8.19 4.33
N ALA A 93 8.56 -8.45 4.14
CA ALA A 93 8.10 -9.48 3.22
C ALA A 93 8.05 -8.91 1.79
N GLN A 94 8.68 -9.60 0.84
CA GLN A 94 8.60 -9.27 -0.58
C GLN A 94 7.75 -10.31 -1.31
N ARG A 95 6.91 -9.84 -2.24
CA ARG A 95 6.06 -10.67 -3.07
C ARG A 95 6.27 -10.32 -4.54
N TRP A 96 6.50 -11.33 -5.36
CA TRP A 96 6.55 -11.19 -6.81
C TRP A 96 5.11 -11.07 -7.33
N LEU A 97 4.77 -9.92 -7.92
CA LEU A 97 3.42 -9.63 -8.40
C LEU A 97 3.20 -10.11 -9.84
N PHE A 98 4.27 -10.14 -10.61
CA PHE A 98 4.30 -10.61 -11.99
C PHE A 98 5.61 -11.40 -12.17
N PHE A 99 5.59 -12.30 -13.15
CA PHE A 99 6.73 -13.11 -13.57
C PHE A 99 7.92 -12.22 -13.98
#